data_AF-A0A1H4C6E9-F1
#
_entry.id   AF-A0A1H4C6E9-F1
#
_cell.length_a   1.000
_cell.length_b   1.000
_cell.length_c   1.000
_cell.angle_alpha   90.00
_cell.angle_beta   90.00
_cell.angle_gamma   90.00
#
_symmetry.space_group_name_H-M   'P 1'
#
loop_
_entity.id
_entity.type
_entity.pdbx_description
1 polymer ?
#
loop_
_entity_poly.entity_id
_entity_poly.type
_entity_poly.pdbx_seq_one_letter_code
_entity_poly.pdbx_strand_id
1 'polypeptide(L)'
;MKNREVLESMNKEDLIELIIQYGDNGLFPIELFTLKAEYDFSYDDLAKCWQEILRKALMMDQDEDGNAAEVLATGAELLFEQIKRIDAEEVNLLLETMIENLERAAEEDGIGMHEDSEWMYLQVKDDIEEYCGEI
;
A
#
# COMPACT_ATOMS: atom_id res chain seq x y z
N MET A 1 -8.80 -11.19 -11.35
CA MET A 1 -7.34 -11.41 -11.34
C MET A 1 -6.84 -10.50 -10.25
N LYS A 2 -6.18 -11.04 -9.22
CA LYS A 2 -5.84 -10.27 -8.01
C LYS A 2 -4.78 -9.21 -8.34
N ASN A 3 -4.80 -8.06 -7.67
CA ASN A 3 -3.85 -6.95 -7.86
C ASN A 3 -2.40 -7.44 -7.73
N ARG A 4 -2.19 -8.37 -6.79
CA ARG A 4 -0.90 -9.03 -6.57
C ARG A 4 -0.43 -9.84 -7.78
N GLU A 5 -1.29 -10.66 -8.37
CA GLU A 5 -0.96 -11.50 -9.53
C GLU A 5 -0.57 -10.65 -10.75
N VAL A 6 -1.26 -9.52 -10.93
CA VAL A 6 -0.95 -8.54 -11.97
C VAL A 6 0.46 -7.98 -11.76
N LEU A 7 0.76 -7.46 -10.57
CA LEU A 7 2.06 -6.84 -10.27
C LEU A 7 3.23 -7.82 -10.30
N GLU A 8 3.04 -9.05 -9.84
CA GLU A 8 4.09 -10.08 -9.84
C GLU A 8 4.44 -10.58 -11.26
N SER A 9 3.54 -10.42 -12.22
CA SER A 9 3.75 -10.86 -13.60
C SER A 9 4.48 -9.85 -14.49
N MET A 10 4.70 -8.62 -14.02
CA MET A 10 5.09 -7.50 -14.87
C MET A 10 6.60 -7.25 -14.91
N ASN A 11 7.11 -7.11 -16.13
CA ASN A 11 8.42 -6.50 -16.37
C ASN A 11 8.29 -4.96 -16.47
N LYS A 12 9.42 -4.26 -16.63
CA LYS A 12 9.48 -2.79 -16.69
C LYS A 12 8.67 -2.19 -17.86
N GLU A 13 8.63 -2.86 -19.01
CA GLU A 13 7.83 -2.40 -20.16
C GLU A 13 6.33 -2.58 -19.89
N ASP A 14 5.92 -3.69 -19.27
CA ASP A 14 4.52 -3.95 -18.91
C ASP A 14 3.99 -2.92 -17.88
N LEU A 15 4.86 -2.53 -16.93
CA LEU A 15 4.59 -1.47 -15.95
C LEU A 15 4.27 -0.13 -16.61
N ILE A 16 5.02 0.24 -17.65
CA ILE A 16 4.81 1.49 -18.40
C ILE A 16 3.49 1.43 -19.18
N GLU A 17 3.20 0.31 -19.83
CA GLU A 17 1.93 0.13 -20.55
C GLU A 17 0.73 0.19 -19.61
N LEU A 18 0.83 -0.39 -18.40
CA LEU A 18 -0.26 -0.31 -17.42
C LEU A 18 -0.48 1.08 -16.87
N ILE A 19 0.58 1.83 -16.56
CA ILE A 19 0.48 3.22 -16.11
C ILE A 19 -0.26 4.06 -17.15
N ILE A 20 0.05 3.87 -18.44
CA ILE A 20 -0.63 4.56 -19.54
C ILE A 20 -2.09 4.12 -19.67
N GLN A 21 -2.39 2.84 -19.46
CA GLN A 21 -3.72 2.27 -19.71
C GLN A 21 -4.71 2.46 -18.54
N TYR A 22 -4.22 2.47 -17.30
CA TYR A 22 -5.05 2.52 -16.09
C TYR A 22 -4.91 3.82 -15.29
N GLY A 23 -3.88 4.63 -15.53
CA GLY A 23 -3.73 5.95 -14.92
C GLY A 23 -4.94 6.88 -15.18
N ASP A 24 -5.63 6.69 -16.31
CA ASP A 24 -6.82 7.46 -16.69
C ASP A 24 -8.16 6.83 -16.27
N ASN A 25 -8.19 5.57 -15.82
CA ASN A 25 -9.44 4.81 -15.59
C ASN A 25 -9.78 4.54 -14.12
N GLY A 26 -9.01 5.06 -13.16
CA GLY A 26 -9.32 4.98 -11.73
C GLY A 26 -9.24 3.59 -11.10
N LEU A 27 -8.91 2.55 -11.86
CA LEU A 27 -8.96 1.16 -11.44
C LEU A 27 -7.73 0.69 -10.65
N PHE A 28 -6.61 1.43 -10.67
CA PHE A 28 -5.40 1.09 -9.92
C PHE A 28 -4.66 2.34 -9.41
N PRO A 29 -4.25 2.39 -8.13
CA PRO A 29 -3.35 3.42 -7.65
C PRO A 29 -2.00 3.35 -8.36
N ILE A 30 -1.63 4.42 -9.08
CA ILE A 30 -0.34 4.53 -9.77
C ILE A 30 0.85 4.30 -8.82
N GLU A 31 0.66 4.61 -7.54
CA GLU A 31 1.64 4.46 -6.47
C GLU A 31 2.05 3.00 -6.27
N LEU A 32 1.16 2.03 -6.51
CA LEU A 32 1.52 0.59 -6.43
C LEU A 32 2.57 0.23 -7.50
N PHE A 33 2.43 0.77 -8.71
CA PHE A 33 3.41 0.55 -9.78
C PHE A 33 4.72 1.28 -9.49
N THR A 34 4.64 2.50 -8.97
CA THR A 34 5.80 3.26 -8.54
C THR A 34 6.59 2.50 -7.48
N LEU A 35 5.93 2.03 -6.41
CA LEU A 35 6.58 1.26 -5.33
C LEU A 35 7.13 -0.10 -5.80
N LYS A 36 6.59 -0.67 -6.89
CA LYS A 36 7.15 -1.90 -7.47
C LYS A 36 8.39 -1.65 -8.33
N ALA A 37 8.57 -0.44 -8.84
CA ALA A 37 9.71 -0.10 -9.68
C ALA A 37 11.04 -0.10 -8.88
N GLU A 38 12.14 -0.42 -9.57
CA GLU A 38 13.50 -0.24 -9.04
C GLU A 38 13.87 1.24 -9.06
N TYR A 39 13.43 1.97 -8.03
CA TYR A 39 13.69 3.39 -7.83
C TYR A 39 14.23 3.64 -6.42
N ASP A 40 15.20 4.54 -6.29
CA ASP A 40 15.74 4.97 -5.00
C ASP A 40 14.83 6.03 -4.40
N PHE A 41 13.89 5.61 -3.56
CA PHE A 41 12.95 6.50 -2.90
C PHE A 41 13.59 7.32 -1.79
N SER A 42 13.21 8.59 -1.68
CA SER A 42 13.43 9.36 -0.46
C SER A 42 12.30 9.13 0.55
N TYR A 43 12.53 9.47 1.82
CA TYR A 43 11.50 9.45 2.86
C TYR A 43 10.24 10.22 2.42
N ASP A 44 10.40 11.43 1.90
CA ASP A 44 9.30 12.28 1.46
C ASP A 44 8.50 11.66 0.30
N ASP A 45 9.15 10.88 -0.57
CA ASP A 45 8.47 10.17 -1.65
C ASP A 45 7.62 9.02 -1.13
N LEU A 46 8.16 8.23 -0.19
CA LEU A 46 7.41 7.14 0.44
C LEU A 46 6.25 7.67 1.28
N ALA A 47 6.47 8.71 2.08
CA ALA A 47 5.40 9.32 2.87
C ALA A 47 4.24 9.81 1.99
N LYS A 48 4.54 10.44 0.84
CA LYS A 48 3.50 10.84 -0.14
C LYS A 48 2.82 9.64 -0.76
N CYS A 49 3.57 8.62 -1.17
CA CYS A 49 2.99 7.39 -1.74
C CYS A 49 2.01 6.74 -0.75
N TRP A 50 2.38 6.66 0.54
CA TRP A 50 1.52 6.09 1.57
C TRP A 50 0.19 6.83 1.68
N GLN A 51 0.23 8.16 1.75
CA GLN A 51 -0.97 8.98 1.88
C GLN A 51 -1.90 8.82 0.68
N GLU A 52 -1.37 8.74 -0.54
CA GLU A 52 -2.17 8.56 -1.74
C GLU A 52 -2.80 7.15 -1.83
N ILE A 53 -2.07 6.11 -1.43
CA ILE A 53 -2.60 4.73 -1.34
C ILE A 53 -3.75 4.68 -0.34
N LEU A 54 -3.55 5.18 0.88
CA LEU A 54 -4.57 5.20 1.92
C LEU A 54 -5.81 5.98 1.46
N ARG A 55 -5.61 7.17 0.88
CA ARG A 55 -6.70 8.00 0.37
C ARG A 55 -7.50 7.26 -0.71
N LYS A 56 -6.84 6.55 -1.62
CA LYS A 56 -7.51 5.79 -2.68
C LYS A 56 -8.26 4.58 -2.13
N ALA A 57 -7.67 3.83 -1.20
CA ALA A 57 -8.36 2.72 -0.55
C ALA A 57 -9.63 3.20 0.19
N LEU A 58 -9.56 4.33 0.90
CA LEU A 58 -10.74 4.94 1.54
C LEU A 58 -11.82 5.37 0.53
N MET A 59 -11.42 5.92 -0.62
CA MET A 59 -12.38 6.28 -1.67
C MET A 59 -13.03 5.05 -2.30
N MET A 60 -12.24 4.00 -2.55
CA MET A 60 -12.74 2.73 -3.09
C MET A 60 -13.74 2.08 -2.14
N ASP A 61 -13.45 2.08 -0.84
CA ASP A 61 -14.36 1.57 0.18
C ASP A 61 -15.68 2.37 0.24
N GLN A 62 -15.61 3.70 0.17
CA GLN A 62 -16.79 4.58 0.09
C GLN A 62 -17.65 4.34 -1.16
N ASP A 63 -17.01 3.91 -2.26
CA ASP A 63 -17.67 3.54 -3.50
C ASP A 63 -18.13 2.06 -3.52
N GLU A 64 -18.04 1.36 -2.38
CA GLU A 64 -18.36 -0.07 -2.21
C GLU A 64 -17.54 -0.99 -3.16
N ASP A 65 -16.31 -0.59 -3.50
CA ASP A 65 -15.38 -1.40 -4.28
C ASP A 65 -14.68 -2.42 -3.36
N GLY A 66 -15.03 -3.69 -3.50
CA GLY A 66 -14.45 -4.82 -2.74
C GLY A 66 -12.95 -5.05 -2.93
N ASN A 67 -12.26 -4.25 -3.74
CA ASN A 67 -10.79 -4.28 -3.83
C ASN A 67 -10.09 -3.31 -2.86
N ALA A 68 -10.83 -2.50 -2.09
CA ALA A 68 -10.25 -1.49 -1.20
C ALA A 68 -9.25 -2.08 -0.19
N ALA A 69 -9.61 -3.18 0.47
CA ALA A 69 -8.73 -3.87 1.43
C ALA A 69 -7.50 -4.48 0.76
N GLU A 70 -7.65 -5.07 -0.44
CA GLU A 70 -6.53 -5.64 -1.20
C GLU A 70 -5.54 -4.55 -1.65
N VAL A 71 -6.05 -3.38 -2.06
CA VAL A 71 -5.23 -2.21 -2.42
C VAL A 71 -4.45 -1.70 -1.23
N LEU A 72 -5.09 -1.56 -0.06
CA LEU A 72 -4.43 -1.10 1.16
C LEU A 72 -3.34 -2.08 1.59
N ALA A 73 -3.64 -3.38 1.60
CA ALA A 73 -2.68 -4.43 1.97
C ALA A 73 -1.48 -4.46 1.02
N THR A 74 -1.73 -4.47 -0.29
CA THR A 74 -0.67 -4.50 -1.31
C THR A 74 0.20 -3.25 -1.24
N GLY A 75 -0.43 -2.08 -1.05
CA GLY A 75 0.28 -0.82 -0.92
C GLY A 75 1.15 -0.75 0.34
N ALA A 76 0.64 -1.23 1.47
CA ALA A 76 1.41 -1.32 2.71
C ALA A 76 2.61 -2.27 2.56
N GLU A 77 2.42 -3.46 1.98
CA GLU A 77 3.48 -4.47 1.77
C GLU A 77 4.60 -3.89 0.88
N LEU A 78 4.25 -3.30 -0.26
CA LEU A 78 5.24 -2.73 -1.18
C LEU A 78 5.97 -1.54 -0.57
N LEU A 79 5.27 -0.69 0.17
CA LEU A 79 5.89 0.47 0.80
C LEU A 79 6.85 0.05 1.92
N PHE A 80 6.47 -0.94 2.72
CA PHE A 80 7.32 -1.51 3.75
C PHE A 80 8.60 -2.13 3.17
N GLU A 81 8.51 -2.85 2.05
CA GLU A 81 9.69 -3.37 1.34
C GLU A 81 10.64 -2.27 0.85
N GLN A 82 10.13 -1.10 0.49
CA GLN A 82 10.97 0.04 0.11
C GLN A 82 11.57 0.74 1.33
N ILE A 83 10.82 0.88 2.43
CA ILE A 83 11.34 1.45 3.69
C ILE A 83 12.56 0.68 4.19
N LYS A 84 12.53 -0.65 4.17
CA LYS A 84 13.64 -1.50 4.62
C LYS A 84 14.96 -1.28 3.86
N ARG A 85 14.94 -0.52 2.76
CA ARG A 85 16.12 -0.18 1.94
C ARG A 85 16.69 1.20 2.28
N ILE A 86 15.99 2.00 3.09
CA ILE A 86 16.39 3.33 3.54
C ILE A 86 17.02 3.23 4.94
N ASP A 87 17.85 4.23 5.31
CA ASP A 87 18.48 4.30 6.63
C ASP A 87 17.44 4.44 7.77
N ALA A 88 17.68 3.74 8.88
CA ALA A 88 16.65 3.41 9.88
C ALA A 88 16.15 4.61 10.70
N GLU A 89 17.00 5.62 10.94
CA GLU A 89 16.65 6.75 11.83
C GLU A 89 15.53 7.64 11.28
N GLU A 90 15.38 7.76 9.96
CA GLU A 90 14.36 8.61 9.34
C GLU A 90 13.02 7.88 9.17
N VAL A 91 13.01 6.54 9.17
CA VAL A 91 11.85 5.74 8.76
C VAL A 91 10.92 5.34 9.89
N ASN A 92 11.35 5.39 11.15
CA ASN A 92 10.53 5.02 12.31
C ASN A 92 9.20 5.79 12.36
N LEU A 93 9.23 7.10 12.10
CA LEU A 93 8.02 7.92 12.10
C LEU A 93 7.02 7.48 11.02
N LEU A 94 7.51 7.08 9.85
CA LEU A 94 6.65 6.60 8.77
C LEU A 94 6.07 5.22 9.09
N LEU A 95 6.85 4.32 9.68
CA LEU A 95 6.38 3.00 10.13
C LEU A 95 5.31 3.14 11.23
N GLU A 96 5.52 4.00 12.23
CA GLU A 96 4.52 4.32 13.26
C GLU A 96 3.23 4.88 12.62
N THR A 97 3.37 5.81 11.67
CA THR A 97 2.22 6.37 10.93
C THR A 97 1.48 5.30 10.11
N MET A 98 2.21 4.34 9.53
CA MET A 98 1.59 3.21 8.82
C MET A 98 0.79 2.33 9.77
N ILE A 99 1.35 1.96 10.92
CA ILE A 99 0.67 1.16 11.95
C ILE A 99 -0.64 1.84 12.34
N GLU A 100 -0.59 3.10 12.78
CA GLU A 100 -1.79 3.85 13.21
C GLU A 100 -2.85 3.93 12.11
N ASN A 101 -2.43 4.15 10.86
CA ASN A 101 -3.35 4.20 9.73
C ASN A 101 -4.00 2.85 9.43
N LEU A 102 -3.26 1.75 9.53
CA LEU A 102 -3.76 0.39 9.32
C LEU A 102 -4.72 -0.03 10.44
N GLU A 103 -4.42 0.31 11.70
CA GLU A 103 -5.34 0.06 12.81
C GLU A 103 -6.64 0.84 12.65
N ARG A 104 -6.52 2.13 12.32
CA ARG A 104 -7.69 2.99 12.11
C ARG A 104 -8.53 2.54 10.92
N ALA A 105 -7.89 2.01 9.88
CA ALA A 105 -8.60 1.45 8.73
C ALA A 105 -9.47 0.23 9.11
N ALA A 106 -9.16 -0.47 10.20
CA ALA A 106 -9.92 -1.62 10.71
C ALA A 106 -10.89 -1.27 11.85
N GLU A 107 -11.13 0.01 12.15
CA GLU A 107 -12.14 0.41 13.13
C GLU A 107 -13.58 0.09 12.64
N GLU A 108 -14.58 0.22 13.52
CA GLU A 108 -15.99 -0.06 13.20
C GLU A 108 -16.43 0.82 12.00
N ASP A 109 -16.86 0.18 10.89
CA ASP A 109 -17.10 0.77 9.56
C ASP A 109 -15.85 1.12 8.72
N GLY A 110 -14.73 0.47 9.00
CA GLY A 110 -13.46 0.61 8.29
C GLY A 110 -13.36 -0.21 6.99
N ILE A 111 -12.24 -0.03 6.28
CA ILE A 111 -11.97 -0.63 4.98
C ILE A 111 -12.05 -2.15 5.06
N GLY A 112 -12.95 -2.76 4.29
CA GLY A 112 -13.08 -4.21 4.19
C GLY A 112 -13.84 -4.89 5.33
N MET A 113 -14.32 -4.13 6.34
CA MET A 113 -15.06 -4.68 7.48
C MET A 113 -16.38 -5.35 7.07
N HIS A 114 -17.03 -4.87 6.01
CA HIS A 114 -18.25 -5.48 5.48
C HIS A 114 -18.01 -6.83 4.79
N GLU A 115 -16.78 -7.07 4.34
CA GLU A 115 -16.37 -8.26 3.58
C GLU A 115 -15.49 -9.21 4.40
N ASP A 116 -15.20 -8.90 5.67
CA ASP A 116 -14.28 -9.65 6.54
C ASP A 116 -12.88 -9.79 5.89
N SER A 117 -12.40 -8.68 5.32
CA SER A 117 -11.14 -8.59 4.55
C SER A 117 -10.09 -7.69 5.20
N GLU A 118 -10.37 -7.10 6.36
CA GLU A 118 -9.45 -6.25 7.13
C GLU A 118 -8.17 -6.98 7.55
N TRP A 119 -8.27 -8.29 7.76
CA TRP A 119 -7.14 -9.14 8.14
C TRP A 119 -5.97 -9.05 7.13
N MET A 120 -6.24 -8.73 5.87
CA MET A 120 -5.22 -8.68 4.82
C MET A 120 -4.15 -7.62 5.10
N TYR A 121 -4.57 -6.42 5.53
CA TYR A 121 -3.65 -5.33 5.82
C TYR A 121 -3.23 -5.28 7.29
N LEU A 122 -4.02 -5.87 8.20
CA LEU A 122 -3.59 -6.09 9.59
C LEU A 122 -2.42 -7.07 9.68
N GLN A 123 -2.35 -8.08 8.80
CA GLN A 123 -1.17 -8.94 8.73
C GLN A 123 0.10 -8.12 8.41
N VAL A 124 0.02 -7.17 7.47
CA VAL A 124 1.15 -6.30 7.14
C VAL A 124 1.50 -5.37 8.31
N LYS A 125 0.49 -4.91 9.07
CA LYS A 125 0.70 -4.15 10.30
C LYS A 125 1.54 -4.95 11.31
N ASP A 126 1.18 -6.21 11.55
CA ASP A 126 1.90 -7.08 12.47
C ASP A 126 3.37 -7.28 12.03
N ASP A 127 3.61 -7.46 10.71
CA ASP A 127 4.97 -7.56 10.14
C ASP A 127 5.80 -6.27 10.36
N ILE A 128 5.16 -5.09 10.27
CA ILE A 128 5.79 -3.78 10.53
C ILE A 128 6.12 -3.62 12.02
N GLU A 129 5.19 -3.99 12.91
CA GLU A 129 5.40 -3.94 14.36
C GLU A 129 6.55 -4.85 14.80
N GLU A 130 6.63 -6.07 14.25
CA GLU A 130 7.74 -7.00 14.51
C GLU A 130 9.08 -6.37 14.11
N TYR A 131 9.17 -5.81 12.90
CA TYR A 131 10.37 -5.14 12.42
C TYR A 131 10.79 -3.95 13.28
N CYS A 132 9.83 -3.11 13.72
CA CYS A 132 10.11 -1.99 14.61
C CYS A 132 10.66 -2.43 15.97
N GLY A 133 10.34 -3.65 16.42
CA GLY A 133 10.89 -4.24 17.65
C GLY A 133 12.32 -4.76 17.52
N GLU A 134 12.82 -4.94 16.30
CA GLU A 134 14.16 -5.48 16.01
C GLU A 134 15.24 -4.41 15.77
N ILE A 135 14.84 -3.18 15.44
CA ILE A 135 15.72 -2.03 15.14
C ILE A 135 15.89 -1.09 16.35
#